data_AF-A0A973UEF1-F1
#
_entry.id   AF-A0A973UEF1-F1
#
_cell.length_a   1.000
_cell.length_b   1.000
_cell.length_c   1.000
_cell.angle_alpha   90.00
_cell.angle_beta   90.00
_cell.angle_gamma   90.00
#
_symmetry.space_group_name_H-M   'P 1'
#
loop_
_entity.id
_entity.type
_entity.pdbx_description
1 polymer ?
#
loop_
_entity_poly.entity_id
_entity_poly.type
_entity_poly.pdbx_seq_one_letter_code
_entity_poly.pdbx_strand_id
1 'polypeptide(L)'
;MLEQPFFGRRLKQLRTERGLSQATLAGDGMSTGYLSRLESGARKPTPRAVEHLAAQLGVDVSAFDEEGTGDSLSQALAIATSLESDETLQALEHALAADAGPEQDQPLRWQALWRVAAWHRRHHHQERERELLEELVAIGDQLGQPALRVRGLAQLARCLRACGEIGRAADTAAAAHRLAREHALAVPGV
;
A
#
# COMPACT_ATOMS: atom_id res chain seq x y z
N MET A 1 -15.43 -16.38 -12.49
CA MET A 1 -14.94 -16.41 -13.89
C MET A 1 -13.73 -15.49 -13.90
N LEU A 2 -12.51 -16.04 -13.84
CA LEU A 2 -11.29 -15.29 -13.52
C LEU A 2 -11.04 -14.15 -14.54
N GLU A 3 -11.10 -12.91 -14.07
CA GLU A 3 -10.82 -11.72 -14.89
C GLU A 3 -9.29 -11.55 -15.08
N GLN A 4 -8.91 -11.13 -16.30
CA GLN A 4 -7.64 -11.49 -16.95
C GLN A 4 -6.31 -10.85 -16.50
N PRO A 5 -6.22 -9.73 -15.76
CA PRO A 5 -4.90 -9.17 -15.42
C PRO A 5 -4.34 -9.67 -14.08
N PHE A 6 -5.15 -10.29 -13.21
CA PHE A 6 -4.73 -10.68 -11.86
C PHE A 6 -3.82 -11.92 -11.86
N PHE A 7 -4.27 -12.99 -12.50
CA PHE A 7 -3.55 -14.27 -12.54
C PHE A 7 -2.10 -14.12 -12.99
N GLY A 8 -1.87 -13.41 -14.10
CA GLY A 8 -0.54 -13.24 -14.69
C GLY A 8 0.42 -12.49 -13.76
N ARG A 9 -0.06 -11.43 -13.10
CA ARG A 9 0.72 -10.67 -12.12
C ARG A 9 1.06 -11.51 -10.90
N ARG A 10 0.08 -12.22 -10.34
CA ARG A 10 0.26 -13.08 -9.17
C ARG A 10 1.23 -14.23 -9.45
N LEU A 11 1.09 -14.86 -10.61
CA LEU A 11 2.01 -15.89 -11.09
C LEU A 11 3.45 -15.38 -11.18
N LYS A 12 3.64 -14.19 -11.77
CA LYS A 12 4.96 -13.56 -11.88
C LYS A 12 5.56 -13.26 -10.50
N GLN A 13 4.76 -12.72 -9.58
CA GLN A 13 5.17 -12.41 -8.21
C GLN A 13 5.66 -13.66 -7.47
N LEU A 14 4.83 -14.71 -7.40
CA LEU A 14 5.15 -15.96 -6.70
C LEU A 14 6.40 -16.64 -7.26
N ARG A 15 6.61 -16.52 -8.58
CA ARG A 15 7.82 -17.01 -9.26
C ARG A 15 9.06 -16.24 -8.82
N THR A 16 8.99 -14.91 -8.81
CA THR A 16 10.13 -14.05 -8.44
C THR A 16 10.50 -14.15 -6.97
N GLU A 17 9.53 -14.27 -6.07
CA GLU A 17 9.76 -14.50 -4.64
C GLU A 17 10.54 -15.80 -4.37
N ARG A 18 10.40 -16.78 -5.25
CA ARG A 18 11.13 -18.07 -5.21
C ARG A 18 12.43 -18.07 -6.02
N GLY A 19 12.81 -16.93 -6.62
CA GLY A 19 14.01 -16.83 -7.46
C GLY A 19 13.98 -17.69 -8.73
N LEU A 20 12.79 -18.11 -9.18
CA LEU A 20 12.66 -19.02 -10.33
C LEU A 20 12.68 -18.24 -11.65
N SER A 21 13.34 -18.78 -12.67
CA SER A 21 13.21 -18.26 -14.03
C SER A 21 11.91 -18.77 -14.67
N GLN A 22 11.43 -18.11 -15.74
CA GLN A 22 10.27 -18.62 -16.48
C GLN A 22 10.54 -20.00 -17.09
N ALA A 23 11.78 -20.27 -17.56
CA ALA A 23 12.15 -21.58 -18.08
C ALA A 23 12.10 -22.65 -16.98
N THR A 24 12.57 -22.30 -15.78
CA THR A 24 12.54 -23.19 -14.61
C THR A 24 11.11 -23.50 -14.17
N LEU A 25 10.24 -22.50 -14.08
CA LEU A 25 8.84 -22.70 -13.67
C LEU A 25 8.02 -23.44 -14.73
N ALA A 26 8.27 -23.16 -16.01
CA ALA A 26 7.57 -23.83 -17.11
C ALA A 26 7.90 -25.33 -17.16
N GLY A 27 9.18 -25.68 -16.92
CA GLY A 27 9.68 -27.05 -16.96
C GLY A 27 9.27 -27.79 -18.23
N ASP A 28 9.01 -29.09 -18.10
CA ASP A 28 8.48 -29.93 -19.18
C ASP A 28 6.95 -29.82 -19.34
N GLY A 29 6.27 -29.12 -18.42
CA GLY A 29 4.82 -29.04 -18.37
C GLY A 29 4.21 -28.02 -19.33
N MET A 30 4.97 -27.00 -19.72
CA MET A 30 4.56 -26.02 -20.73
C MET A 30 5.74 -25.30 -21.37
N SER A 31 5.52 -24.65 -22.51
CA SER A 31 6.57 -23.82 -23.12
C SER A 31 6.78 -22.51 -22.34
N THR A 32 8.03 -22.04 -22.26
CA THR A 32 8.38 -20.73 -21.67
C THR A 32 7.61 -19.57 -22.33
N GLY A 33 7.37 -19.64 -23.65
CA GLY A 33 6.58 -18.65 -24.36
C GLY A 33 5.09 -18.66 -24.00
N TYR A 34 4.53 -19.82 -23.63
CA TYR A 34 3.18 -19.90 -23.09
C TYR A 34 3.11 -19.28 -21.69
N LEU A 35 4.06 -19.61 -20.81
CA LEU A 35 4.17 -19.03 -19.48
C LEU A 35 4.30 -17.50 -19.53
N SER A 36 5.14 -16.97 -20.42
CA SER A 36 5.30 -15.53 -20.60
C SER A 36 3.99 -14.83 -21.00
N ARG A 37 3.17 -15.46 -21.86
CA ARG A 37 1.86 -14.91 -22.26
C ARG A 37 0.82 -15.01 -21.15
N LEU A 38 0.93 -16.00 -20.27
CA LEU A 38 0.12 -16.08 -19.06
C LEU A 38 0.50 -14.95 -18.09
N GLU A 39 1.80 -14.76 -17.81
CA GLU A 39 2.30 -13.70 -16.93
C GLU A 39 1.93 -12.29 -17.43
N SER A 40 1.93 -12.07 -18.75
CA SER A 40 1.54 -10.78 -19.34
C SER A 40 0.04 -10.57 -19.49
N GLY A 41 -0.80 -11.56 -19.13
CA GLY A 41 -2.24 -11.53 -19.36
C GLY A 41 -2.68 -11.65 -20.82
N ALA A 42 -1.74 -11.87 -21.76
CA ALA A 42 -2.02 -12.02 -23.19
C ALA A 42 -2.78 -13.32 -23.52
N ARG A 43 -2.83 -14.27 -22.58
CA ARG A 43 -3.56 -15.53 -22.71
C ARG A 43 -4.31 -15.84 -21.41
N LYS A 44 -5.55 -16.30 -21.52
CA LYS A 44 -6.29 -16.87 -20.37
C LYS A 44 -5.64 -18.18 -19.92
N PRO A 45 -5.41 -18.38 -18.62
CA PRO A 45 -5.03 -19.68 -18.08
C PRO A 45 -6.18 -20.67 -18.22
N THR A 46 -5.86 -21.93 -18.48
CA THR A 46 -6.80 -23.04 -18.39
C THR A 46 -6.73 -23.65 -16.99
N PRO A 47 -7.79 -24.30 -16.47
CA PRO A 47 -7.77 -24.92 -15.15
C PRO A 47 -6.56 -25.85 -14.94
N ARG A 48 -6.25 -26.68 -15.95
CA ARG A 48 -5.07 -27.55 -15.96
C ARG A 48 -3.74 -26.80 -15.84
N ALA A 49 -3.64 -25.62 -16.47
CA ALA A 49 -2.44 -24.80 -16.36
C ALA A 49 -2.30 -24.20 -14.96
N VAL A 50 -3.42 -23.79 -14.34
CA VAL A 50 -3.43 -23.26 -12.97
C VAL A 50 -2.97 -24.34 -11.98
N GLU A 51 -3.56 -25.54 -12.04
CA GLU A 51 -3.18 -26.67 -11.18
C GLU A 51 -1.70 -27.04 -11.33
N HIS A 52 -1.20 -27.08 -12.57
CA HIS A 52 0.20 -27.39 -12.83
C HIS A 52 1.15 -26.34 -12.22
N LEU A 53 0.83 -25.05 -12.39
CA LEU A 53 1.64 -23.96 -11.86
C LEU A 53 1.58 -23.89 -10.32
N ALA A 54 0.41 -24.19 -9.74
CA ALA A 54 0.24 -24.32 -8.29
C ALA A 54 1.20 -25.37 -7.72
N ALA A 55 1.21 -26.56 -8.34
CA ALA A 55 2.06 -27.68 -7.94
C ALA A 55 3.56 -27.33 -8.06
N GLN A 56 3.98 -26.69 -9.15
CA GLN A 56 5.39 -26.27 -9.33
C GLN A 56 5.83 -25.20 -8.32
N LEU A 57 4.92 -24.30 -7.95
CA LEU A 57 5.19 -23.25 -6.97
C LEU A 57 5.03 -23.71 -5.51
N GLY A 58 4.48 -24.92 -5.28
CA GLY A 58 4.18 -25.42 -3.96
C GLY A 58 3.12 -24.59 -3.24
N VAL A 59 2.11 -24.10 -3.96
CA VAL A 59 0.99 -23.32 -3.42
C VAL A 59 -0.33 -23.99 -3.76
N ASP A 60 -1.37 -23.65 -3.00
CA ASP A 60 -2.74 -24.04 -3.33
C ASP A 60 -3.25 -23.24 -4.55
N VAL A 61 -4.23 -23.79 -5.29
CA VAL A 61 -4.86 -23.10 -6.43
C VAL A 61 -5.48 -21.77 -6.00
N SER A 62 -6.00 -21.68 -4.77
CA SER A 62 -6.53 -20.45 -4.18
C SER A 62 -5.49 -19.33 -4.06
N ALA A 63 -4.19 -19.63 -4.13
CA ALA A 63 -3.15 -18.59 -4.19
C ALA A 63 -3.23 -17.73 -5.47
N PHE A 64 -3.97 -18.20 -6.47
CA PHE A 64 -4.29 -17.47 -7.71
C PHE A 64 -5.70 -16.89 -7.73
N ASP A 65 -6.54 -17.21 -6.74
CA ASP A 65 -7.90 -16.68 -6.61
C ASP A 65 -7.88 -15.27 -6.00
N GLU A 66 -8.94 -14.50 -6.30
CA GLU A 66 -9.05 -13.04 -6.22
C GLU A 66 -8.94 -12.40 -4.82
N GLU A 67 -8.62 -13.12 -3.74
CA GLU A 67 -8.70 -12.58 -2.37
C GLU A 67 -7.37 -12.13 -1.74
N GLY A 68 -6.25 -12.21 -2.44
CA GLY A 68 -4.98 -11.86 -1.79
C GLY A 68 -3.81 -11.61 -2.72
N THR A 69 -3.87 -10.53 -3.51
CA THR A 69 -2.77 -9.57 -3.78
C THR A 69 -3.02 -8.78 -5.07
N GLY A 70 -3.45 -7.53 -4.93
CA GLY A 70 -3.16 -6.52 -5.95
C GLY A 70 -4.34 -5.77 -6.54
N ASP A 71 -5.28 -5.30 -5.70
CA ASP A 71 -5.64 -3.90 -5.89
C ASP A 71 -4.37 -3.11 -5.58
N SER A 72 -3.69 -2.65 -6.64
CA SER A 72 -2.53 -1.77 -6.48
C SER A 72 -2.89 -0.67 -5.50
N LEU A 73 -1.94 -0.21 -4.68
CA LEU A 73 -2.18 0.89 -3.75
C LEU A 73 -2.85 2.09 -4.45
N SER A 74 -2.45 2.35 -5.70
CA SER A 74 -3.06 3.36 -6.57
C SER A 74 -4.54 3.13 -6.86
N GLN A 75 -4.94 1.88 -7.15
CA GLN A 75 -6.33 1.53 -7.41
C GLN A 75 -7.17 1.61 -6.14
N ALA A 76 -6.68 1.06 -5.03
CA ALA A 76 -7.37 1.15 -3.75
C ALA A 76 -7.54 2.62 -3.33
N LEU A 77 -6.52 3.45 -3.54
CA LEU A 77 -6.58 4.88 -3.26
C LEU A 77 -7.61 5.60 -4.15
N ALA A 78 -7.66 5.28 -5.45
CA ALA A 78 -8.63 5.87 -6.37
C ALA A 78 -10.07 5.53 -5.98
N ILE A 79 -10.34 4.27 -5.61
CA ILE A 79 -11.66 3.81 -5.17
C ILE A 79 -12.05 4.49 -3.85
N ALA A 80 -11.16 4.47 -2.86
CA ALA A 80 -11.40 5.09 -1.55
C ALA A 80 -11.58 6.62 -1.65
N THR A 81 -10.98 7.25 -2.66
CA THR A 81 -11.17 8.68 -2.98
C THR A 81 -12.50 8.99 -3.63
N SER A 82 -13.06 8.04 -4.37
CA SER A 82 -14.30 8.26 -5.10
C SER A 82 -15.55 7.94 -4.28
N LEU A 83 -15.48 6.89 -3.45
CA LEU A 83 -16.64 6.36 -2.72
C LEU A 83 -16.67 6.76 -1.24
N GLU A 84 -15.50 7.02 -0.65
CA GLU A 84 -15.33 7.50 0.73
C GLU A 84 -16.07 6.69 1.82
N SER A 85 -16.26 5.38 1.60
CA SER A 85 -16.90 4.47 2.57
C SER A 85 -15.89 3.77 3.46
N ASP A 86 -16.36 3.23 4.60
CA ASP A 86 -15.52 2.48 5.55
C ASP A 86 -14.91 1.23 4.90
N GLU A 87 -15.66 0.51 4.07
CA GLU A 87 -15.19 -0.68 3.36
C GLU A 87 -14.04 -0.35 2.40
N THR A 88 -14.15 0.78 1.67
CA THR A 88 -13.09 1.20 0.74
C THR A 88 -11.83 1.68 1.45
N LEU A 89 -11.97 2.26 2.65
CA LEU A 89 -10.84 2.71 3.48
C LEU A 89 -10.15 1.53 4.16
N GLN A 90 -10.89 0.51 4.57
CA GLN A 90 -10.33 -0.77 5.03
C GLN A 90 -9.56 -1.47 3.91
N ALA A 91 -10.11 -1.51 2.69
CA ALA A 91 -9.41 -2.07 1.53
C ALA A 91 -8.11 -1.29 1.23
N LEU A 92 -8.13 0.04 1.35
CA LEU A 92 -6.93 0.89 1.21
C LEU A 92 -5.88 0.58 2.29
N GLU A 93 -6.29 0.41 3.54
CA GLU A 93 -5.39 0.02 4.62
C GLU A 93 -4.76 -1.37 4.37
N HIS A 94 -5.56 -2.31 3.87
CA HIS A 94 -5.06 -3.64 3.51
C HIS A 94 -4.03 -3.57 2.38
N ALA A 95 -4.30 -2.77 1.34
CA ALA A 95 -3.37 -2.52 0.25
C ALA A 95 -2.07 -1.86 0.72
N LEU A 96 -2.15 -0.91 1.67
CA LEU A 96 -0.99 -0.27 2.30
C LEU A 96 -0.09 -1.26 3.05
N ALA A 97 -0.68 -2.24 3.73
CA ALA A 97 0.04 -3.28 4.46
C ALA A 97 0.66 -4.34 3.53
N ALA A 98 -0.02 -4.64 2.43
CA ALA A 98 0.46 -5.59 1.42
C ALA A 98 1.56 -5.01 0.52
N ASP A 99 1.57 -3.69 0.31
CA ASP A 99 2.61 -3.00 -0.44
C ASP A 99 3.88 -2.80 0.40
N ALA A 100 4.64 -3.89 0.57
CA ALA A 100 5.89 -3.93 1.32
C ALA A 100 7.14 -3.63 0.46
N GLY A 101 6.97 -3.01 -0.72
CA GLY A 101 8.07 -2.63 -1.60
C GLY A 101 8.65 -1.25 -1.24
N PRO A 102 9.85 -1.14 -0.66
CA PRO A 102 10.40 0.14 -0.16
C PRO A 102 10.67 1.22 -1.23
N GLU A 103 10.57 0.88 -2.53
CA GLU A 103 10.77 1.80 -3.67
C GLU A 103 9.48 2.19 -4.40
N GLN A 104 8.31 1.66 -4.00
CA GLN A 104 7.05 1.99 -4.67
C GLN A 104 6.51 3.34 -4.17
N ASP A 105 6.47 4.32 -5.09
CA ASP A 105 5.81 5.64 -5.02
C ASP A 105 5.51 6.17 -3.60
N GLN A 106 6.57 6.62 -2.90
CA GLN A 106 6.48 7.21 -1.56
C GLN A 106 5.44 8.37 -1.45
N PRO A 107 5.27 9.25 -2.45
CA PRO A 107 4.16 10.22 -2.47
C PRO A 107 2.77 9.57 -2.43
N LEU A 108 2.55 8.50 -3.21
CA LEU A 108 1.29 7.75 -3.19
C LEU A 108 1.02 7.13 -1.83
N ARG A 109 2.05 6.52 -1.22
CA ARG A 109 1.98 5.94 0.12
C ARG A 109 1.62 6.99 1.16
N TRP A 110 2.28 8.16 1.11
CA TRP A 110 1.96 9.29 1.98
C TRP A 110 0.48 9.69 1.88
N GLN A 111 -0.06 9.79 0.66
CA GLN A 111 -1.46 10.16 0.43
C GLN A 111 -2.43 9.10 0.97
N ALA A 112 -2.12 7.82 0.78
CA ALA A 112 -2.93 6.73 1.29
C ALA A 112 -2.93 6.70 2.84
N LEU A 113 -1.76 6.80 3.47
CA LEU A 113 -1.65 6.92 4.94
C LEU A 113 -2.46 8.11 5.48
N TRP A 114 -2.43 9.26 4.80
CA TRP A 114 -3.21 10.43 5.19
C TRP A 114 -4.72 10.14 5.24
N ARG A 115 -5.25 9.46 4.23
CA ARG A 115 -6.67 9.09 4.17
C ARG A 115 -7.04 8.09 5.27
N VAL A 116 -6.24 7.05 5.45
CA VAL A 116 -6.51 5.99 6.44
C VAL A 116 -6.36 6.54 7.86
N ALA A 117 -5.39 7.40 8.14
CA ALA A 117 -5.29 8.07 9.44
C ALA A 117 -6.51 8.97 9.72
N ALA A 118 -6.98 9.73 8.71
CA ALA A 118 -8.17 10.55 8.85
C ALA A 118 -9.46 9.73 9.08
N TRP A 119 -9.49 8.49 8.57
CA TRP A 119 -10.55 7.51 8.82
C TRP A 119 -10.52 6.98 10.25
N HIS A 120 -9.37 6.48 10.72
CA HIS A 120 -9.20 6.03 12.12
C HIS A 120 -9.55 7.12 13.14
N ARG A 121 -9.22 8.38 12.82
CA ARG A 121 -9.61 9.53 13.63
C ARG A 121 -11.13 9.64 13.83
N ARG A 122 -11.92 9.44 12.77
CA ARG A 122 -13.39 9.51 12.83
C ARG A 122 -13.97 8.36 13.66
N HIS A 123 -13.28 7.22 13.65
CA HIS A 123 -13.65 6.02 14.42
C HIS A 123 -13.00 5.94 15.80
N HIS A 124 -12.28 6.99 16.23
CA HIS A 124 -11.60 7.07 17.53
C HIS A 124 -10.56 5.96 17.79
N HIS A 125 -9.98 5.38 16.72
CA HIS A 125 -8.91 4.38 16.79
C HIS A 125 -7.54 5.06 16.96
N GLN A 126 -7.32 5.66 18.14
CA GLN A 126 -6.20 6.56 18.43
C GLN A 126 -4.82 5.95 18.25
N GLU A 127 -4.61 4.71 18.71
CA GLU A 127 -3.32 4.03 18.61
C GLU A 127 -2.93 3.82 17.14
N ARG A 128 -3.87 3.33 16.34
CA ARG A 128 -3.65 3.10 14.91
C ARG A 128 -3.48 4.40 14.12
N GLU A 129 -4.27 5.42 14.44
CA GLU A 129 -4.10 6.77 13.89
C GLU A 129 -2.67 7.29 14.14
N ARG A 130 -2.15 7.11 15.36
CA ARG A 130 -0.80 7.56 15.75
C ARG A 130 0.29 6.86 14.91
N GLU A 131 0.24 5.54 14.80
CA GLU A 131 1.22 4.77 14.01
C GLU A 131 1.29 5.26 12.56
N LEU A 132 0.13 5.41 11.91
CA LEU A 132 0.04 5.88 10.52
C LEU A 132 0.58 7.30 10.36
N LEU A 133 0.35 8.18 11.33
CA LEU A 133 0.85 9.56 11.33
C LEU A 133 2.37 9.63 11.56
N GLU A 134 2.93 8.78 12.42
CA GLU A 134 4.38 8.68 12.62
C GLU A 134 5.09 8.21 11.34
N GLU A 135 4.54 7.19 10.66
CA GLU A 135 5.04 6.74 9.36
C GLU A 135 4.93 7.85 8.29
N LEU A 136 3.80 8.53 8.23
CA LEU A 136 3.57 9.63 7.28
C LEU A 136 4.56 10.79 7.47
N VAL A 137 4.93 11.11 8.71
CA VAL A 137 5.97 12.11 9.02
C VAL A 137 7.34 11.64 8.53
N ALA A 138 7.68 10.36 8.74
CA ALA A 138 8.94 9.79 8.27
C ALA A 138 9.06 9.84 6.74
N ILE A 139 8.00 9.49 6.02
CA ILE A 139 7.96 9.58 4.55
C ILE A 139 8.13 11.03 4.09
N GLY A 140 7.46 11.99 4.74
CA GLY A 140 7.61 13.41 4.41
C GLY A 140 9.03 13.93 4.56
N ASP A 141 9.77 13.41 5.55
CA ASP A 141 11.19 13.71 5.77
C ASP A 141 12.09 13.06 4.69
N GLN A 142 11.86 11.78 4.39
CA GLN A 142 12.59 11.03 3.35
C GLN A 142 12.42 11.65 1.95
N LEU A 143 11.23 12.15 1.64
CA LEU A 143 10.93 12.84 0.39
C LEU A 143 11.59 14.22 0.29
N GLY A 144 12.13 14.76 1.40
CA GLY A 144 12.64 16.12 1.44
C GLY A 144 11.55 17.16 1.12
N GLN A 145 10.30 16.89 1.51
CA GLN A 145 9.13 17.74 1.23
C GLN A 145 8.63 18.40 2.52
N PRO A 146 9.10 19.61 2.88
CA PRO A 146 8.77 20.25 4.15
C PRO A 146 7.27 20.44 4.35
N ALA A 147 6.51 20.70 3.27
CA ALA A 147 5.06 20.86 3.34
C ALA A 147 4.33 19.60 3.81
N LEU A 148 4.78 18.42 3.37
CA LEU A 148 4.22 17.13 3.79
C LEU A 148 4.58 16.83 5.26
N ARG A 149 5.83 17.09 5.64
CA ARG A 149 6.31 16.91 7.01
C ARG A 149 5.59 17.83 8.00
N VAL A 150 5.41 19.12 7.68
CA VAL A 150 4.63 20.07 8.51
C VAL A 150 3.20 19.58 8.70
N ARG A 151 2.53 19.12 7.63
CA ARG A 151 1.16 18.59 7.71
C ARG A 151 1.07 17.35 8.59
N GLY A 152 1.99 16.40 8.43
CA GLY A 152 2.05 15.20 9.25
C GLY A 152 2.27 15.52 10.73
N LEU A 153 3.24 16.38 11.04
CA LEU A 153 3.53 16.80 12.42
C LEU A 153 2.34 17.52 13.06
N ALA A 154 1.63 18.39 12.34
CA ALA A 154 0.44 19.06 12.85
C ALA A 154 -0.69 18.07 13.22
N GLN A 155 -0.93 17.06 12.39
CA GLN A 155 -1.92 16.02 12.68
C GLN A 155 -1.47 15.09 13.80
N LEU A 156 -0.19 14.71 13.85
CA LEU A 156 0.38 13.91 14.92
C LEU A 156 0.27 14.62 16.27
N ALA A 157 0.60 15.91 16.34
CA ALA A 157 0.44 16.71 17.55
C ALA A 157 -1.02 16.74 18.05
N ARG A 158 -2.00 16.82 17.13
CA ARG A 158 -3.42 16.71 17.50
C ARG A 158 -3.76 15.32 18.06
N CYS A 159 -3.31 14.25 17.41
CA CYS A 159 -3.54 12.87 17.86
C CYS A 159 -2.94 12.65 19.26
N LEU A 160 -1.67 13.01 19.46
CA LEU A 160 -0.98 12.94 20.76
C LEU A 160 -1.73 13.69 21.86
N ARG A 161 -2.25 14.89 21.56
CA ARG A 161 -3.07 15.65 22.51
C ARG A 161 -4.35 14.89 22.89
N ALA A 162 -5.02 14.25 21.93
CA ALA A 162 -6.22 13.46 22.18
C ALA A 162 -5.93 12.21 23.04
N CYS A 163 -4.72 11.65 22.95
CA CYS A 163 -4.24 10.56 23.79
C CYS A 163 -3.74 11.01 25.18
N GLY A 164 -3.74 12.31 25.48
CA GLY A 164 -3.23 12.86 26.74
C GLY A 164 -1.70 13.02 26.81
N GLU A 165 -0.98 12.79 25.71
CA GLU A 165 0.49 12.95 25.62
C GLU A 165 0.88 14.42 25.41
N ILE A 166 0.48 15.30 26.35
CA ILE A 166 0.54 16.77 26.18
C ILE A 166 1.95 17.29 25.90
N GLY A 167 2.98 16.75 26.57
CA GLY A 167 4.37 17.15 26.36
C GLY A 167 4.84 16.88 24.93
N ARG A 168 4.68 15.64 24.46
CA ARG A 168 5.02 15.25 23.08
C ARG A 168 4.20 16.01 22.05
N ALA A 169 2.93 16.28 22.33
CA ALA A 169 2.08 17.08 21.45
C ALA A 169 2.62 18.50 21.27
N ALA A 170 3.06 19.15 22.36
CA ALA A 170 3.64 20.49 22.31
C ALA A 170 4.95 20.52 21.53
N ASP A 171 5.85 19.56 21.78
CA ASP A 171 7.13 19.45 21.07
C ASP A 171 6.95 19.22 19.57
N THR A 172 6.01 18.34 19.21
CA THR A 172 5.67 18.02 17.81
C THR A 172 5.07 19.23 17.10
N ALA A 173 4.16 19.96 17.75
CA ALA A 173 3.58 21.20 17.21
C ALA A 173 4.63 22.30 17.03
N ALA A 174 5.55 22.45 18.00
CA ALA A 174 6.65 23.41 17.91
C ALA A 174 7.61 23.06 16.76
N ALA A 175 7.90 21.78 16.53
CA ALA A 175 8.68 21.32 15.39
C ALA A 175 8.00 21.65 14.06
N ALA A 176 6.69 21.40 13.93
CA ALA A 176 5.91 21.76 12.75
C ALA A 176 5.97 23.27 12.47
N HIS A 177 5.82 24.09 13.51
CA HIS A 177 5.85 25.54 13.40
C HIS A 177 7.23 26.08 12.97
N ARG A 178 8.33 25.59 13.58
CA ARG A 178 9.69 25.97 13.18
C ARG A 178 9.94 25.64 11.71
N LEU A 179 9.64 24.41 11.29
CA LEU A 179 9.82 23.95 9.92
C LEU A 179 8.99 24.78 8.92
N ALA A 180 7.74 25.11 9.27
CA ALA A 180 6.90 25.97 8.43
C ALA A 180 7.50 27.38 8.25
N ARG A 181 8.06 27.96 9.32
CA ARG A 181 8.72 29.27 9.28
C ARG A 181 10.00 29.25 8.45
N GLU A 182 10.84 28.24 8.64
CA GLU A 182 12.11 28.07 7.91
C GLU A 182 11.88 27.99 6.39
N HIS A 183 10.80 27.34 5.97
CA HIS A 183 10.46 27.16 4.55
C HIS A 183 9.38 28.12 4.02
N ALA A 184 9.02 29.17 4.79
CA ALA A 184 7.99 30.14 4.43
C ALA A 184 6.66 29.51 3.96
N LEU A 185 6.26 28.40 4.58
CA LEU A 185 5.05 27.67 4.23
C LEU A 185 3.83 28.30 4.91
N ALA A 186 2.78 28.54 4.14
CA ALA A 186 1.46 28.81 4.71
C ALA A 186 1.01 27.55 5.46
N VAL A 187 0.63 27.67 6.73
CA VAL A 187 0.01 26.58 7.51
C VAL A 187 -1.48 26.55 7.12
N PRO A 188 -1.94 25.63 6.26
CA PRO A 188 -3.33 25.67 5.80
C PRO A 188 -4.19 24.93 6.82
N GLY A 189 -5.16 25.63 7.41
CA GLY A 189 -6.31 25.06 8.12
C GLY A 189 -5.99 24.14 9.30
N VAL A 190 -5.95 24.74 10.50
CA VAL A 190 -6.33 24.03 11.75
C VAL A 190 -7.79 23.62 11.64
#